data_AF-A0A2E5YNZ6-F1
#
_entry.id   AF-A0A2E5YNZ6-F1
#
_cell.length_a   1.000
_cell.length_b   1.000
_cell.length_c   1.000
_cell.angle_alpha   90.00
_cell.angle_beta   90.00
_cell.angle_gamma   90.00
#
_symmetry.space_group_name_H-M   'P 1'
#
loop_
_entity.id
_entity.type
_entity.pdbx_description
1 polymer ?
#
loop_
_entity_poly.entity_id
_entity_poly.type
_entity_poly.pdbx_seq_one_letter_code
_entity_poly.pdbx_strand_id
1 'polypeptide(L)'
;MNSFEADDVRDADPNAWGDGTDPMEIPERVRQAFPALAGRLALRTLSGGLLHRSLHVRAQSGEYVLQRVSDVFAPEIHDNIAAVTHHLKERGFATLELLPTRDGALWIDLPSQGRWRLLTHLAGESFERIESELQARSAGALVGRFHAALDDFDAPLAPMGIPLRNTPRYIDRLRRALEEHTDHRLASEVRAIAAWIEERLARLGPPPLVPDRVIHGDLKLANLLFEGTHPPERDRAIALVDFDTLMWAPLWGEWGDAWRSWCHRRKPDGRGAHFDLEIFAASLAGFVQGYARPLSRAEADSLVLAAERVSLELCVRFATDMLEESYFAWDEARFETAAEHNAFRVREQQGFFDAAANCRGVRAEIVEGATR
;
A
#
# COMPACT_ATOMS: atom_id res chain seq x y z
N MET A 1 -43.98 -9.74 38.13
CA MET A 1 -43.52 -8.43 37.63
C MET A 1 -42.06 -8.59 37.25
N ASN A 2 -41.83 -8.56 35.93
CA ASN A 2 -40.62 -8.45 35.09
C ASN A 2 -39.26 -8.65 35.77
N SER A 3 -38.40 -9.61 35.39
CA SER A 3 -37.74 -9.88 34.08
C SER A 3 -36.96 -8.69 33.53
N PHE A 4 -35.65 -8.70 33.76
CA PHE A 4 -34.66 -8.08 32.87
C PHE A 4 -33.55 -9.10 32.68
N GLU A 5 -33.64 -9.81 31.56
CA GLU A 5 -32.54 -10.57 30.98
C GLU A 5 -31.44 -9.56 30.60
N ALA A 6 -30.21 -9.89 30.96
CA ALA A 6 -29.04 -9.18 30.47
C ALA A 6 -28.91 -9.51 28.98
N ASP A 7 -29.06 -8.48 28.14
CA ASP A 7 -28.77 -8.59 26.71
C ASP A 7 -27.29 -8.95 26.55
N ASP A 8 -27.12 -10.19 26.10
CA ASP A 8 -25.91 -10.80 25.59
C ASP A 8 -25.49 -10.00 24.34
N VAL A 9 -24.62 -9.01 24.51
CA VAL A 9 -23.90 -8.38 23.38
C VAL A 9 -22.98 -9.46 22.83
N ARG A 10 -23.52 -10.24 21.89
CA ARG A 10 -22.77 -11.20 21.10
C ARG A 10 -21.63 -10.44 20.44
N ASP A 11 -20.39 -10.81 20.79
CA ASP A 11 -19.22 -10.57 19.96
C ASP A 11 -19.53 -11.13 18.57
N ALA A 12 -19.99 -10.26 17.67
CA ALA A 12 -20.24 -10.63 16.30
C ALA A 12 -18.88 -10.95 15.67
N ASP A 13 -18.74 -12.18 15.15
CA ASP A 13 -17.55 -12.57 14.40
C ASP A 13 -17.35 -11.54 13.27
N PRO A 14 -16.24 -10.78 13.26
CA PRO A 14 -15.98 -9.77 12.24
C PRO A 14 -15.86 -10.37 10.83
N ASN A 15 -15.74 -11.70 10.73
CA ASN A 15 -15.70 -12.44 9.47
C ASN A 15 -17.08 -12.97 9.01
N ALA A 16 -18.13 -12.82 9.83
CA ALA A 16 -19.47 -13.28 9.49
C ALA A 16 -20.08 -12.44 8.36
N TRP A 17 -20.76 -13.10 7.44
CA TRP A 17 -21.56 -12.43 6.43
C TRP A 17 -22.82 -11.84 7.07
N GLY A 18 -22.99 -10.53 6.95
CA GLY A 18 -24.25 -9.89 7.30
C GLY A 18 -25.35 -10.29 6.33
N ASP A 19 -26.61 -10.25 6.78
CA ASP A 19 -27.80 -10.56 5.99
C ASP A 19 -28.14 -9.51 4.91
N GLY A 20 -27.25 -8.51 4.74
CA GLY A 20 -27.42 -7.32 3.92
C GLY A 20 -27.69 -6.05 4.75
N THR A 21 -27.86 -6.17 6.08
CA THR A 21 -27.92 -5.05 7.02
C THR A 21 -26.52 -4.76 7.58
N ASP A 22 -25.77 -3.89 6.89
CA ASP A 22 -24.57 -3.28 7.46
C ASP A 22 -25.02 -2.10 8.36
N PRO A 23 -24.46 -1.86 9.56
CA PRO A 23 -24.75 -0.69 10.41
C PRO A 23 -24.58 0.70 9.76
N MET A 24 -24.16 0.77 8.50
CA MET A 24 -23.74 1.99 7.81
C MET A 24 -24.36 2.19 6.41
N GLU A 25 -25.41 1.42 6.06
CA GLU A 25 -26.24 1.51 4.84
C GLU A 25 -25.51 1.93 3.54
N ILE A 26 -25.27 0.99 2.61
CA ILE A 26 -24.90 1.37 1.23
C ILE A 26 -25.97 2.34 0.71
N PRO A 27 -25.61 3.57 0.29
CA PRO A 27 -26.60 4.52 -0.16
C PRO A 27 -27.44 3.94 -1.31
N GLU A 28 -28.76 4.11 -1.25
CA GLU A 28 -29.66 3.54 -2.26
C GLU A 28 -29.28 3.98 -3.69
N ARG A 29 -28.80 5.21 -3.85
CA ARG A 29 -28.28 5.70 -5.13
C ARG A 29 -27.05 4.93 -5.62
N VAL A 30 -26.16 4.49 -4.74
CA VAL A 30 -25.02 3.62 -5.10
C VAL A 30 -25.53 2.25 -5.56
N ARG A 31 -26.47 1.65 -4.82
CA ARG A 31 -27.08 0.37 -5.22
C ARG A 31 -27.77 0.45 -6.58
N GLN A 32 -28.48 1.54 -6.84
CA GLN A 32 -29.15 1.76 -8.12
C GLN A 32 -28.17 2.04 -9.26
N ALA A 33 -27.06 2.71 -8.97
CA ALA A 33 -26.05 3.08 -9.97
C ALA A 33 -25.36 1.84 -10.59
N PHE A 34 -25.09 0.79 -9.81
CA PHE A 34 -24.38 -0.39 -10.29
C PHE A 34 -25.33 -1.57 -10.57
N PRO A 35 -25.52 -1.99 -11.84
CA PRO A 35 -26.39 -3.13 -12.17
C PRO A 35 -26.02 -4.43 -11.46
N ALA A 36 -24.72 -4.65 -11.22
CA ALA A 36 -24.18 -5.82 -10.52
C ALA A 36 -24.63 -5.92 -9.04
N LEU A 37 -25.16 -4.82 -8.46
CA LEU A 37 -25.64 -4.79 -7.08
C LEU A 37 -27.17 -4.97 -6.98
N ALA A 38 -27.84 -5.36 -8.07
CA ALA A 38 -29.28 -5.59 -8.07
C ALA A 38 -29.67 -6.80 -7.20
N GLY A 39 -30.80 -6.68 -6.50
CA GLY A 39 -31.38 -7.75 -5.71
C GLY A 39 -30.84 -7.85 -4.29
N ARG A 40 -30.88 -9.06 -3.71
CA ARG A 40 -30.41 -9.30 -2.33
C ARG A 40 -28.88 -9.35 -2.32
N LEU A 41 -28.29 -8.63 -1.36
CA LEU A 41 -26.85 -8.60 -1.14
C LEU A 41 -26.52 -9.20 0.22
N ALA A 42 -25.39 -9.90 0.31
CA ALA A 42 -24.72 -10.17 1.58
C ALA A 42 -23.42 -9.35 1.63
N LEU A 43 -23.15 -8.76 2.78
CA LEU A 43 -22.07 -7.79 2.95
C LEU A 43 -21.12 -8.25 4.05
N ARG A 44 -19.83 -7.97 3.84
CA ARG A 44 -18.79 -8.12 4.85
C ARG A 44 -17.82 -6.95 4.75
N THR A 45 -17.51 -6.31 5.88
CA THR A 45 -16.49 -5.26 5.90
C THR A 45 -15.12 -5.87 5.65
N LEU A 46 -14.33 -5.23 4.78
CA LEU A 46 -12.92 -5.57 4.61
C LEU A 46 -12.10 -4.67 5.53
N SER A 47 -11.40 -5.27 6.49
CA SER A 47 -10.48 -4.59 7.41
C SER A 47 -9.08 -4.46 6.79
N GLY A 48 -8.24 -3.57 7.35
CA GLY A 48 -6.83 -3.39 6.95
C GLY A 48 -6.55 -2.20 6.01
N GLY A 49 -7.56 -1.66 5.34
CA GLY A 49 -7.43 -0.42 4.54
C GLY A 49 -7.39 0.83 5.42
N LEU A 50 -6.36 1.68 5.27
CA LEU A 50 -6.19 2.90 6.07
C LEU A 50 -6.91 4.13 5.48
N LEU A 51 -7.30 4.08 4.21
CA LEU A 51 -7.85 5.24 3.48
C LEU A 51 -9.29 5.00 3.04
N HIS A 52 -9.57 3.83 2.45
CA HIS A 52 -10.88 3.49 1.90
C HIS A 52 -11.75 2.78 2.91
N ARG A 53 -13.07 3.00 2.81
CA ARG A 53 -14.04 2.10 3.42
C ARG A 53 -14.44 1.05 2.39
N SER A 54 -14.14 -0.21 2.66
CA SER A 54 -14.27 -1.31 1.70
C SER A 54 -15.22 -2.39 2.19
N LEU A 55 -16.10 -2.84 1.31
CA LEU A 55 -17.08 -3.90 1.55
C LEU A 55 -16.88 -5.02 0.52
N HIS A 56 -16.78 -6.26 0.97
CA HIS A 56 -16.98 -7.43 0.13
C HIS A 56 -18.48 -7.66 -0.03
N VAL A 57 -18.96 -7.62 -1.27
CA VAL A 57 -20.35 -7.76 -1.64
C VAL A 57 -20.56 -9.07 -2.39
N ARG A 58 -21.42 -9.92 -1.85
CA ARG A 58 -22.01 -11.07 -2.56
C ARG A 58 -23.36 -10.66 -3.13
N ALA A 59 -23.44 -10.61 -4.46
CA ALA A 59 -24.68 -10.39 -5.20
C ALA A 59 -25.07 -11.64 -5.99
N GLN A 60 -26.25 -11.64 -6.60
CA GLN A 60 -26.69 -12.74 -7.47
C GLN A 60 -25.80 -12.91 -8.71
N SER A 61 -25.18 -11.83 -9.19
CA SER A 61 -24.32 -11.83 -10.37
C SER A 61 -22.85 -12.19 -10.09
N GLY A 62 -22.44 -12.27 -8.83
CA GLY A 62 -21.06 -12.58 -8.45
C GLY A 62 -20.61 -11.91 -7.16
N GLU A 63 -19.29 -11.94 -6.94
CA GLU A 63 -18.62 -11.30 -5.81
C GLU A 63 -17.89 -10.03 -6.27
N TYR A 64 -17.97 -8.97 -5.46
CA TYR A 64 -17.43 -7.65 -5.78
C TYR A 64 -16.81 -6.99 -4.56
N VAL A 65 -15.95 -6.00 -4.81
CA VAL A 65 -15.47 -5.07 -3.78
C VAL A 65 -16.09 -3.70 -4.04
N LEU A 66 -16.96 -3.26 -3.13
CA LEU A 66 -17.54 -1.92 -3.16
C LEU A 66 -16.75 -1.03 -2.22
N GLN A 67 -16.26 0.10 -2.72
CA GLN A 67 -15.45 1.03 -1.91
C GLN A 67 -16.04 2.43 -1.92
N ARG A 68 -16.11 3.03 -0.75
CA ARG A 68 -16.14 4.49 -0.61
C ARG A 68 -14.69 4.98 -0.65
N VAL A 69 -14.34 5.64 -1.74
CA VAL A 69 -13.00 6.15 -2.04
C VAL A 69 -12.73 7.36 -1.14
N SER A 70 -11.48 7.51 -0.68
CA SER A 70 -11.08 8.62 0.17
C SER A 70 -10.93 9.90 -0.65
N ASP A 71 -11.31 11.03 -0.07
CA ASP A 71 -11.25 12.35 -0.73
C ASP A 71 -9.81 12.84 -0.93
N VAL A 72 -8.81 12.19 -0.31
CA VAL A 72 -7.39 12.48 -0.56
C VAL A 72 -6.97 12.16 -2.00
N PHE A 73 -7.68 11.25 -2.66
CA PHE A 73 -7.39 10.88 -4.04
C PHE A 73 -8.25 11.66 -5.03
N ALA A 74 -7.61 12.08 -6.11
CA ALA A 74 -8.29 12.72 -7.24
C ALA A 74 -9.21 11.70 -7.95
N PRO A 75 -10.37 12.11 -8.49
CA PRO A 75 -11.28 11.19 -9.20
C PRO A 75 -10.63 10.46 -10.38
N GLU A 76 -9.63 11.06 -11.01
CA GLU A 76 -8.92 10.59 -12.19
C GLU A 76 -8.15 9.28 -11.96
N ILE A 77 -7.94 8.86 -10.70
CA ILE A 77 -7.36 7.54 -10.39
C ILE A 77 -8.18 6.39 -11.03
N HIS A 78 -9.49 6.56 -11.22
CA HIS A 78 -10.33 5.52 -11.83
C HIS A 78 -9.99 5.30 -13.30
N ASP A 79 -9.63 6.38 -14.01
CA ASP A 79 -9.21 6.29 -15.41
C ASP A 79 -7.82 5.62 -15.51
N ASN A 80 -6.91 5.95 -14.58
CA ASN A 80 -5.61 5.27 -14.46
C ASN A 80 -5.78 3.77 -14.22
N ILE A 81 -6.62 3.40 -13.24
CA ILE A 81 -6.91 2.00 -12.90
C ILE A 81 -7.48 1.29 -14.12
N ALA A 82 -8.51 1.85 -14.77
CA ALA A 82 -9.13 1.23 -15.94
C ALA A 82 -8.15 1.03 -17.10
N ALA A 83 -7.31 2.04 -17.39
CA ALA A 83 -6.32 1.96 -18.46
C ALA A 83 -5.26 0.88 -18.18
N VAL A 84 -4.70 0.86 -16.97
CA VAL A 84 -3.68 -0.11 -16.58
C VAL A 84 -4.25 -1.52 -16.49
N THR A 85 -5.41 -1.72 -15.88
CA THR A 85 -6.02 -3.07 -15.75
C THR A 85 -6.46 -3.63 -17.09
N HIS A 86 -6.96 -2.77 -17.99
CA HIS A 86 -7.26 -3.18 -19.36
C HIS A 86 -6.01 -3.67 -20.08
N HIS A 87 -4.92 -2.89 -20.04
CA HIS A 87 -3.65 -3.27 -20.64
C HIS A 87 -3.08 -4.58 -20.07
N LEU A 88 -3.07 -4.72 -18.74
CA LEU A 88 -2.65 -5.96 -18.06
C LEU A 88 -3.44 -7.17 -18.55
N LYS A 89 -4.76 -7.04 -18.66
CA LYS A 89 -5.64 -8.12 -19.13
C LYS A 89 -5.35 -8.52 -20.57
N GLU A 90 -5.08 -7.57 -21.46
CA GLU A 90 -4.67 -7.86 -22.84
C GLU A 90 -3.35 -8.64 -22.92
N ARG A 91 -2.48 -8.49 -21.91
CA ARG A 91 -1.23 -9.26 -21.77
C ARG A 91 -1.41 -10.55 -20.95
N GLY A 92 -2.64 -10.94 -20.66
CA GLY A 92 -2.96 -12.18 -19.92
C GLY A 92 -2.60 -12.13 -18.43
N PHE A 93 -2.37 -10.95 -17.87
CA PHE A 93 -2.16 -10.78 -16.43
C PHE A 93 -3.51 -10.71 -15.71
N ALA A 94 -3.72 -11.60 -14.74
CA ALA A 94 -4.94 -11.64 -13.94
C ALA A 94 -5.01 -10.40 -13.03
N THR A 95 -6.10 -9.64 -13.13
CA THR A 95 -6.26 -8.37 -12.42
C THR A 95 -7.71 -8.04 -12.12
N LEU A 96 -7.93 -7.02 -11.29
CA LEU A 96 -9.24 -6.49 -10.96
C LEU A 96 -9.76 -5.59 -12.09
N GLU A 97 -11.07 -5.36 -12.11
CA GLU A 97 -11.71 -4.46 -13.09
C GLU A 97 -12.70 -3.54 -12.39
N LEU A 98 -12.74 -2.28 -12.81
CA LEU A 98 -13.82 -1.36 -12.45
C LEU A 98 -15.09 -1.75 -13.20
N LEU A 99 -16.19 -1.93 -12.46
CA LEU A 99 -17.49 -2.14 -13.05
C LEU A 99 -18.17 -0.79 -13.31
N PRO A 100 -18.64 -0.54 -14.54
CA PRO A 100 -19.33 0.71 -14.83
C PRO A 100 -20.70 0.76 -14.15
N THR A 101 -21.12 1.98 -13.85
CA THR A 101 -22.50 2.35 -13.53
C THR A 101 -23.42 2.15 -14.74
N ARG A 102 -24.74 2.28 -14.52
CA ARG A 102 -25.76 2.23 -15.58
C ARG A 102 -25.54 3.24 -16.71
N ASP A 103 -24.92 4.38 -16.43
CA ASP A 103 -24.62 5.43 -17.40
C ASP A 103 -23.20 5.33 -17.98
N GLY A 104 -22.44 4.30 -17.63
CA GLY A 104 -21.11 4.03 -18.17
C GLY A 104 -19.95 4.68 -17.42
N ALA A 105 -20.21 5.45 -16.36
CA ALA A 105 -19.17 6.00 -15.50
C ALA A 105 -18.47 4.89 -14.68
N LEU A 106 -17.18 5.08 -14.35
CA LEU A 106 -16.40 4.12 -13.55
C LEU A 106 -16.60 4.26 -12.03
N TRP A 107 -17.32 5.31 -11.62
CA TRP A 107 -17.57 5.67 -10.23
C TRP A 107 -18.78 6.60 -10.14
N ILE A 108 -19.32 6.79 -8.94
CA ILE A 108 -20.40 7.74 -8.65
C ILE A 108 -20.02 8.63 -7.47
N ASP A 109 -20.16 9.95 -7.61
CA ASP A 109 -20.12 10.87 -6.47
C ASP A 109 -21.51 11.14 -5.93
N LEU A 110 -21.66 11.04 -4.62
CA LEU A 110 -22.87 11.47 -3.94
C LEU A 110 -22.52 12.60 -2.97
N PRO A 111 -23.06 13.82 -3.18
CA PRO A 111 -22.85 14.93 -2.25
C PRO A 111 -23.14 14.48 -0.81
N SER A 112 -22.21 14.76 0.11
CA SER A 112 -22.19 14.34 1.54
C SER A 112 -22.02 12.83 1.84
N GLN A 113 -22.18 11.95 0.85
CA GLN A 113 -22.04 10.49 1.02
C GLN A 113 -20.75 9.93 0.39
N GLY A 114 -20.00 10.78 -0.31
CA GLY A 114 -18.67 10.53 -0.86
C GLY A 114 -18.69 9.81 -2.20
N ARG A 115 -17.48 9.51 -2.68
CA ARG A 115 -17.22 8.85 -3.96
C ARG A 115 -17.24 7.33 -3.82
N TRP A 116 -17.92 6.64 -4.72
CA TRP A 116 -18.04 5.18 -4.70
C TRP A 116 -17.64 4.54 -6.02
N ARG A 117 -16.97 3.40 -5.94
CA ARG A 117 -16.62 2.54 -7.08
C ARG A 117 -16.91 1.08 -6.79
N LEU A 118 -17.12 0.30 -7.84
CA LEU A 118 -17.31 -1.15 -7.75
C LEU A 118 -16.20 -1.86 -8.53
N LEU A 119 -15.59 -2.86 -7.90
CA LEU A 119 -14.51 -3.65 -8.48
C LEU A 119 -14.91 -5.13 -8.53
N THR A 120 -14.37 -5.89 -9.49
CA THR A 120 -14.41 -7.36 -9.41
C THR A 120 -13.69 -7.84 -8.16
N HIS A 121 -14.22 -8.87 -7.51
CA HIS A 121 -13.53 -9.55 -6.42
C HIS A 121 -12.53 -10.56 -6.99
N LEU A 122 -11.28 -10.51 -6.53
CA LEU A 122 -10.27 -11.52 -6.79
C LEU A 122 -10.19 -12.44 -5.59
N ALA A 123 -10.47 -13.73 -5.81
CA ALA A 123 -10.36 -14.73 -4.74
C ALA A 123 -8.89 -14.91 -4.34
N GLY A 124 -8.62 -14.89 -3.04
CA GLY A 124 -7.30 -15.07 -2.47
C GLY A 124 -7.22 -14.47 -1.07
N GLU A 125 -6.07 -14.64 -0.44
CA GLU A 125 -5.81 -14.23 0.95
C GLU A 125 -4.60 -13.29 1.00
N SER A 126 -4.74 -12.19 1.74
CA SER A 126 -3.66 -11.22 1.97
C SER A 126 -2.93 -11.51 3.27
N PHE A 127 -1.65 -11.11 3.36
CA PHE A 127 -0.84 -11.27 4.57
C PHE A 127 -0.27 -9.94 5.03
N GLU A 128 -0.21 -9.76 6.35
CA GLU A 128 0.46 -8.60 6.96
C GLU A 128 2.00 -8.74 6.94
N ARG A 129 2.51 -9.98 6.91
CA ARG A 129 3.95 -10.27 6.92
C ARG A 129 4.28 -11.50 6.09
N ILE A 130 5.46 -11.48 5.48
CA ILE A 130 6.01 -12.64 4.79
C ILE A 130 6.28 -13.75 5.82
N GLU A 131 5.87 -14.97 5.50
CA GLU A 131 6.04 -16.15 6.36
C GLU A 131 7.11 -17.13 5.87
N SER A 132 7.55 -17.03 4.61
CA SER A 132 8.57 -17.92 4.03
C SER A 132 9.33 -17.29 2.86
N GLU A 133 10.53 -17.79 2.56
CA GLU A 133 11.28 -17.41 1.34
C GLU A 133 10.52 -17.79 0.05
N LEU A 134 9.76 -18.89 0.07
CA LEU A 134 8.94 -19.32 -1.07
C LEU A 134 7.84 -18.28 -1.35
N GLN A 135 7.18 -17.79 -0.30
CA GLN A 135 6.18 -16.74 -0.41
C GLN A 135 6.80 -15.45 -0.97
N ALA A 136 7.98 -15.05 -0.47
CA ALA A 136 8.69 -13.87 -0.97
C ALA A 136 9.09 -13.98 -2.44
N ARG A 137 9.64 -15.14 -2.84
CA ARG A 137 9.99 -15.43 -4.24
C ARG A 137 8.75 -15.38 -5.14
N SER A 138 7.65 -15.97 -4.69
CA SER A 138 6.38 -16.00 -5.42
C SER A 138 5.78 -14.60 -5.60
N ALA A 139 5.77 -13.80 -4.53
CA ALA A 139 5.39 -12.40 -4.55
C ALA A 139 6.26 -11.60 -5.53
N GLY A 140 7.59 -11.75 -5.44
CA GLY A 140 8.50 -11.10 -6.36
C GLY A 140 8.25 -11.50 -7.81
N ALA A 141 8.02 -12.79 -8.09
CA ALA A 141 7.72 -13.26 -9.43
C ALA A 141 6.41 -12.71 -9.99
N LEU A 142 5.37 -12.53 -9.16
CA LEU A 142 4.14 -11.87 -9.58
C LEU A 142 4.39 -10.40 -9.96
N VAL A 143 5.13 -9.67 -9.13
CA VAL A 143 5.48 -8.25 -9.40
C VAL A 143 6.36 -8.12 -10.64
N GLY A 144 7.28 -9.06 -10.86
CA GLY A 144 8.06 -9.13 -12.10
C GLY A 144 7.18 -9.29 -13.34
N ARG A 145 6.20 -10.20 -13.29
CA ARG A 145 5.23 -10.36 -14.37
C ARG A 145 4.35 -9.13 -14.58
N PHE A 146 4.00 -8.42 -13.51
CA PHE A 146 3.26 -7.16 -13.57
C PHE A 146 4.05 -6.11 -14.37
N HIS A 147 5.33 -5.88 -14.05
CA HIS A 147 6.15 -4.94 -14.81
C HIS A 147 6.39 -5.40 -16.25
N ALA A 148 6.63 -6.70 -16.49
CA ALA A 148 6.80 -7.24 -17.83
C ALA A 148 5.53 -7.04 -18.70
N ALA A 149 4.35 -7.15 -18.09
CA ALA A 149 3.07 -6.93 -18.76
C ALA A 149 2.76 -5.45 -19.01
N LEU A 150 3.53 -4.52 -18.43
CA LEU A 150 3.39 -3.06 -18.59
C LEU A 150 4.56 -2.42 -19.33
N ASP A 151 5.52 -3.21 -19.82
CA ASP A 151 6.72 -2.68 -20.48
C ASP A 151 6.40 -1.90 -21.76
N ASP A 152 5.26 -2.18 -22.41
CA ASP A 152 4.77 -1.48 -23.59
C ASP A 152 3.55 -0.59 -23.32
N PHE A 153 3.24 -0.32 -22.05
CA PHE A 153 2.26 0.70 -21.68
C PHE A 153 2.89 2.09 -21.84
N ASP A 154 2.30 2.97 -22.62
CA ASP A 154 2.85 4.30 -22.96
C ASP A 154 1.88 5.46 -22.66
N ALA A 155 0.70 5.16 -22.12
CA ALA A 155 -0.31 6.17 -21.82
C ALA A 155 0.09 7.01 -20.58
N PRO A 156 -0.25 8.31 -20.57
CA PRO A 156 -0.06 9.14 -19.38
C PRO A 156 -0.98 8.67 -18.25
N LEU A 157 -0.49 8.76 -17.02
CA LEU A 157 -1.29 8.57 -15.81
C LEU A 157 -1.58 9.94 -15.19
N ALA A 158 -2.85 10.19 -14.90
CA ALA A 158 -3.28 11.42 -14.26
C ALA A 158 -2.73 11.51 -12.82
N PRO A 159 -2.43 12.71 -12.30
CA PRO A 159 -1.98 12.87 -10.92
C PRO A 159 -3.04 12.35 -9.93
N MET A 160 -2.64 11.48 -9.00
CA MET A 160 -3.55 10.89 -8.00
C MET A 160 -4.05 11.86 -6.92
N GLY A 161 -3.66 13.14 -6.97
CA GLY A 161 -3.98 14.16 -5.97
C GLY A 161 -2.98 14.25 -4.79
N ILE A 162 -2.16 13.21 -4.59
CA ILE A 162 -1.14 13.15 -3.53
C ILE A 162 0.26 13.18 -4.16
N PRO A 163 1.23 13.94 -3.62
CA PRO A 163 2.59 14.00 -4.14
C PRO A 163 3.43 12.79 -3.71
N LEU A 164 2.98 11.58 -4.00
CA LEU A 164 3.71 10.35 -3.67
C LEU A 164 5.11 10.35 -4.33
N ARG A 165 6.12 9.83 -3.61
CA ARG A 165 7.54 9.81 -4.05
C ARG A 165 8.19 11.17 -4.32
N ASN A 166 7.57 12.27 -3.89
CA ASN A 166 8.14 13.62 -3.98
C ASN A 166 8.79 14.03 -2.65
N THR A 167 9.90 13.39 -2.31
CA THR A 167 10.65 13.65 -1.06
C THR A 167 11.00 15.15 -0.88
N PRO A 168 11.46 15.91 -1.90
CA PRO A 168 11.72 17.35 -1.74
C PRO A 168 10.52 18.14 -1.25
N ARG A 169 9.33 17.90 -1.82
CA ARG A 169 8.10 18.56 -1.40
C ARG A 169 7.73 18.24 0.05
N TYR A 170 7.96 17.00 0.49
CA TYR A 170 7.71 16.61 1.88
C TYR A 170 8.70 17.28 2.85
N ILE A 171 9.98 17.40 2.46
CA ILE A 171 10.98 18.10 3.29
C ILE A 171 10.61 19.57 3.45
N ASP A 172 10.18 20.23 2.38
CA ASP A 172 9.73 21.63 2.43
C ASP A 172 8.46 21.79 3.27
N ARG A 173 7.59 20.77 3.33
CA ARG A 173 6.44 20.78 4.26
C ARG A 173 6.89 20.61 5.70
N LEU A 174 7.80 19.68 6.00
CA LEU A 174 8.34 19.49 7.35
C LEU A 174 8.99 20.77 7.89
N ARG A 175 9.76 21.47 7.06
CA ARG A 175 10.38 22.76 7.43
C ARG A 175 9.33 23.81 7.78
N ARG A 176 8.28 23.94 6.97
CA ARG A 176 7.16 24.85 7.27
C ARG A 176 6.39 24.45 8.52
N ALA A 177 6.10 23.17 8.70
CA ALA A 177 5.41 22.69 9.90
C ALA A 177 6.20 23.02 11.18
N LEU A 178 7.53 22.94 11.15
CA LEU A 178 8.40 23.32 12.25
C LEU A 178 8.40 24.83 12.58
N GLU A 179 8.06 25.68 11.61
CA GLU A 179 7.88 27.13 11.75
C GLU A 179 6.45 27.49 12.17
N GLU A 180 5.44 26.77 11.68
CA GLU A 180 4.02 26.99 11.96
C GLU A 180 3.62 26.48 13.35
N HIS A 181 4.21 25.37 13.80
CA HIS A 181 3.84 24.66 15.03
C HIS A 181 4.93 24.76 16.12
N THR A 182 5.46 25.97 16.37
CA THR A 182 6.57 26.16 17.34
C THR A 182 6.23 25.77 18.77
N ASP A 183 4.96 25.96 19.15
CA ASP A 183 4.47 25.71 20.51
C ASP A 183 3.89 24.30 20.70
N HIS A 184 3.92 23.47 19.65
CA HIS A 184 3.46 22.09 19.74
C HIS A 184 4.32 21.30 20.73
N ARG A 185 3.69 20.45 21.55
CA ARG A 185 4.36 19.69 22.63
C ARG A 185 5.53 18.81 22.14
N LEU A 186 5.48 18.36 20.88
CA LEU A 186 6.52 17.52 20.26
C LEU A 186 7.50 18.32 19.38
N ALA A 187 7.41 19.66 19.32
CA ALA A 187 8.21 20.45 18.38
C ALA A 187 9.73 20.25 18.56
N SER A 188 10.23 20.11 19.80
CA SER A 188 11.64 19.83 20.08
C SER A 188 12.08 18.44 19.57
N GLU A 189 11.23 17.42 19.76
CA GLU A 189 11.46 16.06 19.25
C GLU A 189 11.48 16.06 17.71
N VAL A 190 10.52 16.74 17.07
CA VAL A 190 10.47 16.83 15.60
C VAL A 190 11.67 17.59 15.03
N ARG A 191 12.20 18.61 15.71
CA ARG A 191 13.47 19.27 15.29
C ARG A 191 14.65 18.30 15.32
N ALA A 192 14.76 17.47 16.35
CA ALA A 192 15.81 16.46 16.43
C ALA A 192 15.67 15.39 15.33
N ILE A 193 14.44 14.95 15.05
CA ILE A 193 14.13 14.05 13.94
C ILE A 193 14.48 14.68 12.59
N ALA A 194 14.13 15.94 12.36
CA ALA A 194 14.45 16.66 11.13
C ALA A 194 15.96 16.75 10.89
N ALA A 195 16.74 17.09 11.93
CA ALA A 195 18.20 17.09 11.83
C ALA A 195 18.77 15.70 11.51
N TRP A 196 18.22 14.64 12.12
CA TRP A 196 18.57 13.25 11.80
C TRP A 196 18.27 12.94 10.32
N ILE A 197 17.09 13.32 9.82
CA ILE A 197 16.68 13.10 8.42
C ILE A 197 17.64 13.83 7.46
N GLU A 198 17.92 15.10 7.69
CA GLU A 198 18.79 15.91 6.82
C GLU A 198 20.20 15.31 6.72
N GLU A 199 20.78 14.86 7.83
CA GLU A 199 22.07 14.19 7.85
C GLU A 199 22.08 12.90 6.98
N ARG A 200 21.01 12.09 7.05
CA ARG A 200 20.93 10.83 6.28
C ARG A 200 20.65 11.08 4.80
N LEU A 201 19.79 12.03 4.47
CA LEU A 201 19.56 12.44 3.08
C LEU A 201 20.84 12.96 2.43
N ALA A 202 21.62 13.77 3.15
CA ALA A 202 22.91 14.25 2.66
C ALA A 202 23.89 13.10 2.37
N ARG A 203 23.88 12.03 3.18
CA ARG A 203 24.68 10.81 2.95
C ARG A 203 24.21 9.97 1.77
N LEU A 204 22.90 9.86 1.55
CA LEU A 204 22.36 9.12 0.39
C LEU A 204 22.56 9.89 -0.92
N GLY A 205 22.63 11.21 -0.86
CA GLY A 205 22.64 12.07 -2.04
C GLY A 205 21.31 12.04 -2.81
N PRO A 206 21.24 12.74 -3.96
CA PRO A 206 20.04 12.76 -4.80
C PRO A 206 19.71 11.36 -5.31
N PRO A 207 18.42 11.07 -5.60
CA PRO A 207 18.04 9.82 -6.24
C PRO A 207 18.73 9.69 -7.60
N PRO A 208 19.11 8.47 -8.01
CA PRO A 208 19.71 8.25 -9.31
C PRO A 208 18.70 8.55 -10.42
N LEU A 209 19.19 9.12 -11.52
CA LEU A 209 18.40 9.31 -12.74
C LEU A 209 18.36 7.99 -13.51
N VAL A 210 17.22 7.31 -13.45
CA VAL A 210 16.93 6.05 -14.13
C VAL A 210 15.55 6.15 -14.78
N PRO A 211 15.23 5.29 -15.78
CA PRO A 211 13.93 5.35 -16.43
C PRO A 211 12.77 5.17 -15.44
N ASP A 212 11.71 5.94 -15.67
CA ASP A 212 10.43 5.72 -15.01
C ASP A 212 9.72 4.52 -15.65
N ARG A 213 8.98 3.78 -14.83
CA ARG A 213 8.08 2.71 -15.23
C ARG A 213 6.73 2.95 -14.58
N VAL A 214 5.68 2.32 -15.10
CA VAL A 214 4.44 2.20 -14.33
C VAL A 214 4.74 1.34 -13.12
N ILE A 215 4.51 1.92 -11.93
CA ILE A 215 4.65 1.25 -10.65
C ILE A 215 3.29 1.16 -9.95
N HIS A 216 3.14 0.20 -9.05
CA HIS A 216 1.99 0.08 -8.16
C HIS A 216 1.93 1.27 -7.19
N GLY A 217 3.06 1.70 -6.63
CA GLY A 217 3.15 2.90 -5.79
C GLY A 217 3.12 2.62 -4.29
N ASP A 218 2.23 1.76 -3.81
CA ASP A 218 2.12 1.25 -2.43
C ASP A 218 2.20 -0.29 -2.36
N LEU A 219 3.35 -0.87 -2.73
CA LEU A 219 3.53 -2.33 -2.86
C LEU A 219 3.76 -3.06 -1.51
N LYS A 220 2.95 -2.76 -0.50
CA LYS A 220 2.93 -3.48 0.77
C LYS A 220 2.39 -4.90 0.59
N LEU A 221 2.78 -5.83 1.47
CA LEU A 221 2.37 -7.24 1.32
C LEU A 221 0.85 -7.43 1.34
N ALA A 222 0.12 -6.61 2.11
CA ALA A 222 -1.34 -6.66 2.17
C ALA A 222 -2.02 -6.37 0.82
N ASN A 223 -1.30 -5.79 -0.14
CA ASN A 223 -1.78 -5.54 -1.51
C ASN A 223 -1.48 -6.70 -2.48
N LEU A 224 -0.93 -7.81 -1.98
CA LEU A 224 -0.78 -9.06 -2.72
C LEU A 224 -1.78 -10.09 -2.19
N LEU A 225 -2.43 -10.79 -3.10
CA LEU A 225 -3.27 -11.93 -2.80
C LEU A 225 -2.53 -13.23 -3.11
N PHE A 226 -2.66 -14.20 -2.22
CA PHE A 226 -2.15 -15.55 -2.35
C PHE A 226 -3.30 -16.55 -2.48
N GLU A 227 -3.02 -17.73 -3.03
CA GLU A 227 -4.04 -18.75 -3.31
C GLU A 227 -4.78 -19.25 -2.04
N GLY A 228 -4.16 -19.17 -0.87
CA GLY A 228 -4.77 -19.56 0.40
C GLY A 228 -3.88 -19.28 1.61
N THR A 229 -4.31 -19.71 2.81
CA THR A 229 -3.61 -19.42 4.07
C THR A 229 -2.56 -20.44 4.49
N HIS A 230 -2.51 -21.61 3.83
CA HIS A 230 -1.62 -22.72 4.20
C HIS A 230 -0.73 -23.14 3.02
N PRO A 231 0.48 -23.70 3.25
CA PRO A 231 1.28 -24.25 2.16
C PRO A 231 0.60 -25.47 1.51
N PRO A 232 0.68 -25.61 0.16
CA PRO A 232 1.45 -24.78 -0.76
C PRO A 232 0.76 -23.49 -1.21
N GLU A 233 -0.54 -23.31 -0.96
CA GLU A 233 -1.34 -22.18 -1.48
C GLU A 233 -0.85 -20.82 -0.96
N ARG A 234 -0.42 -20.75 0.30
CA ARG A 234 0.19 -19.57 0.93
C ARG A 234 1.39 -19.05 0.16
N ASP A 235 2.16 -19.95 -0.45
CA ASP A 235 3.41 -19.59 -1.12
C ASP A 235 3.18 -19.30 -2.63
N ARG A 236 1.92 -19.09 -3.04
CA ARG A 236 1.52 -18.80 -4.44
C ARG A 236 0.81 -17.46 -4.55
N ALA A 237 1.56 -16.41 -4.90
CA ALA A 237 1.01 -15.09 -5.17
C ALA A 237 0.26 -15.10 -6.51
N ILE A 238 -0.99 -14.65 -6.51
CA ILE A 238 -1.91 -14.76 -7.65
C ILE A 238 -2.43 -13.42 -8.17
N ALA A 239 -2.47 -12.37 -7.35
CA ALA A 239 -2.99 -11.07 -7.78
C ALA A 239 -2.41 -9.89 -6.99
N LEU A 240 -2.47 -8.71 -7.62
CA LEU A 240 -2.25 -7.41 -7.00
C LEU A 240 -3.60 -6.69 -6.88
N VAL A 241 -3.78 -5.94 -5.80
CA VAL A 241 -4.96 -5.10 -5.53
C VAL A 241 -4.51 -3.72 -5.06
N ASP A 242 -5.44 -2.75 -4.91
CA ASP A 242 -5.14 -1.39 -4.42
C ASP A 242 -4.29 -0.54 -5.40
N PHE A 243 -4.82 -0.34 -6.61
CA PHE A 243 -4.19 0.41 -7.69
C PHE A 243 -4.40 1.94 -7.62
N ASP A 244 -4.74 2.50 -6.46
CA ASP A 244 -4.98 3.93 -6.29
C ASP A 244 -3.72 4.80 -6.41
N THR A 245 -2.54 4.16 -6.28
CA THR A 245 -1.23 4.83 -6.30
C THR A 245 -0.42 4.57 -7.57
N LEU A 246 -1.07 4.06 -8.63
CA LEU A 246 -0.45 3.88 -9.94
C LEU A 246 0.18 5.18 -10.43
N MET A 247 1.46 5.13 -10.76
CA MET A 247 2.21 6.28 -11.26
C MET A 247 3.41 5.87 -12.11
N TRP A 248 3.93 6.82 -12.88
CA TRP A 248 5.24 6.73 -13.49
C TRP A 248 6.31 7.09 -12.44
N ALA A 249 7.17 6.14 -12.11
CA ALA A 249 8.31 6.37 -11.22
C ALA A 249 9.42 5.32 -11.42
N PRO A 250 10.62 5.56 -10.90
CA PRO A 250 11.69 4.57 -10.95
C PRO A 250 11.37 3.29 -10.17
N LEU A 251 11.92 2.15 -10.62
CA LEU A 251 11.79 0.86 -9.91
C LEU A 251 12.26 0.89 -8.46
N TRP A 252 13.25 1.73 -8.12
CA TRP A 252 13.68 1.87 -6.72
C TRP A 252 12.57 2.44 -5.82
N GLY A 253 11.61 3.20 -6.37
CA GLY A 253 10.47 3.72 -5.63
C GLY A 253 9.45 2.64 -5.26
N GLU A 254 9.22 1.69 -6.19
CA GLU A 254 8.39 0.49 -5.99
C GLU A 254 9.04 -0.45 -4.97
N TRP A 255 10.24 -0.93 -5.29
CA TRP A 255 10.93 -1.95 -4.49
C TRP A 255 11.40 -1.44 -3.14
N GLY A 256 11.65 -0.13 -3.01
CA GLY A 256 11.94 0.48 -1.73
C GLY A 256 10.76 0.36 -0.75
N ASP A 257 9.54 0.51 -1.23
CA ASP A 257 8.34 0.36 -0.40
C ASP A 257 7.99 -1.10 -0.15
N ALA A 258 8.16 -1.95 -1.17
CA ALA A 258 8.02 -3.40 -1.03
C ALA A 258 8.97 -3.93 0.07
N TRP A 259 10.27 -3.66 -0.01
CA TRP A 259 11.22 -4.15 0.99
C TRP A 259 11.06 -3.50 2.37
N ARG A 260 10.59 -2.26 2.44
CA ARG A 260 10.16 -1.67 3.71
C ARG A 260 9.02 -2.46 4.34
N SER A 261 8.07 -2.94 3.55
CA SER A 261 6.97 -3.76 4.06
C SER A 261 7.36 -5.22 4.29
N TRP A 262 8.19 -5.82 3.44
CA TRP A 262 8.41 -7.26 3.38
C TRP A 262 9.62 -7.70 4.22
N CYS A 263 10.67 -6.88 4.26
CA CYS A 263 11.94 -7.21 4.92
C CYS A 263 12.06 -6.61 6.32
N HIS A 264 11.10 -5.81 6.78
CA HIS A 264 11.14 -5.23 8.12
C HIS A 264 10.73 -6.25 9.18
N ARG A 265 11.69 -6.66 10.01
CA ARG A 265 11.48 -7.55 11.16
C ARG A 265 11.88 -6.87 12.46
N ARG A 266 11.34 -7.36 13.58
CA ARG A 266 11.87 -7.04 14.91
C ARG A 266 13.00 -8.02 15.24
N LYS A 267 14.04 -7.53 15.93
CA LYS A 267 15.11 -8.42 16.42
C LYS A 267 14.56 -9.46 17.41
N PRO A 268 15.19 -10.64 17.54
CA PRO A 268 14.74 -11.69 18.45
C PRO A 268 14.68 -11.25 19.92
N ASP A 269 15.53 -10.30 20.33
CA ASP A 269 15.53 -9.73 21.68
C ASP A 269 14.46 -8.64 21.88
N GLY A 270 13.63 -8.41 20.87
CA GLY A 270 12.59 -7.38 20.83
C GLY A 270 13.12 -5.95 20.70
N ARG A 271 14.44 -5.74 20.61
CA ARG A 271 15.06 -4.40 20.64
C ARG A 271 15.53 -3.98 19.26
N GLY A 272 14.66 -3.22 18.58
CA GLY A 272 14.96 -2.57 17.30
C GLY A 272 14.69 -3.46 16.09
N ALA A 273 14.99 -2.90 14.92
CA ALA A 273 14.67 -3.50 13.64
C ALA A 273 15.79 -4.40 13.12
N HIS A 274 15.40 -5.37 12.29
CA HIS A 274 16.25 -6.22 11.48
C HIS A 274 15.75 -6.15 10.03
N PHE A 275 16.69 -6.07 9.08
CA PHE A 275 16.40 -6.18 7.66
C PHE A 275 16.64 -7.63 7.23
N ASP A 276 15.56 -8.29 6.82
CA ASP A 276 15.54 -9.70 6.45
C ASP A 276 16.15 -9.92 5.05
N LEU A 277 17.42 -10.34 5.04
CA LEU A 277 18.20 -10.55 3.81
C LEU A 277 17.73 -11.77 3.01
N GLU A 278 17.17 -12.79 3.67
CA GLU A 278 16.65 -14.00 3.01
C GLU A 278 15.40 -13.64 2.20
N ILE A 279 14.47 -12.90 2.81
CA ILE A 279 13.28 -12.39 2.12
C ILE A 279 13.64 -11.41 1.00
N PHE A 280 14.64 -10.54 1.21
CA PHE A 280 15.14 -9.64 0.17
C PHE A 280 15.70 -10.42 -1.02
N ALA A 281 16.59 -11.38 -0.78
CA ALA A 281 17.19 -12.19 -1.85
C ALA A 281 16.15 -13.02 -2.59
N ALA A 282 15.23 -13.67 -1.86
CA ALA A 282 14.18 -14.49 -2.45
C ALA A 282 13.22 -13.66 -3.30
N SER A 283 12.76 -12.50 -2.80
CA SER A 283 11.87 -11.60 -3.55
C SER A 283 12.54 -11.01 -4.78
N LEU A 284 13.80 -10.57 -4.68
CA LEU A 284 14.54 -10.06 -5.84
C LEU A 284 14.77 -11.13 -6.91
N ALA A 285 15.14 -12.35 -6.50
CA ALA A 285 15.28 -13.47 -7.43
C ALA A 285 13.96 -13.81 -8.12
N GLY A 286 12.84 -13.75 -7.37
CA GLY A 286 11.50 -13.85 -7.92
C GLY A 286 11.21 -12.76 -8.95
N PHE A 287 11.49 -11.50 -8.61
CA PHE A 287 11.30 -10.36 -9.51
C PHE A 287 12.03 -10.53 -10.83
N VAL A 288 13.34 -10.80 -10.79
CA VAL A 288 14.13 -10.98 -12.01
C VAL A 288 13.58 -12.14 -12.85
N GLN A 289 13.21 -13.25 -12.22
CA GLN A 289 12.59 -14.38 -12.90
C GLN A 289 11.26 -14.01 -13.57
N GLY A 290 10.38 -13.28 -12.86
CA GLY A 290 9.06 -12.89 -13.35
C GLY A 290 9.12 -11.81 -14.43
N TYR A 291 10.06 -10.88 -14.30
CA TYR A 291 10.29 -9.80 -15.26
C TYR A 291 10.90 -10.34 -16.57
N ALA A 292 11.71 -11.40 -16.47
CA ALA A 292 12.25 -12.17 -17.60
C ALA A 292 13.05 -11.34 -18.63
N ARG A 293 13.53 -10.17 -18.21
CA ARG A 293 14.34 -9.23 -19.01
C ARG A 293 15.46 -8.66 -18.13
N PRO A 294 16.62 -8.31 -18.70
CA PRO A 294 17.70 -7.71 -17.92
C PRO A 294 17.32 -6.29 -17.47
N LEU A 295 17.70 -5.93 -16.25
CA LEU A 295 17.70 -4.54 -15.81
C LEU A 295 18.96 -3.85 -16.35
N SER A 296 18.86 -2.56 -16.66
CA SER A 296 20.08 -1.79 -16.87
C SER A 296 20.91 -1.73 -15.59
N ARG A 297 22.23 -1.56 -15.72
CA ARG A 297 23.11 -1.42 -14.56
C ARG A 297 22.67 -0.28 -13.64
N ALA A 298 22.23 0.85 -14.22
CA ALA A 298 21.77 1.99 -13.44
C ALA A 298 20.49 1.69 -12.64
N GLU A 299 19.53 0.96 -13.23
CA GLU A 299 18.34 0.50 -12.50
C GLU A 299 18.71 -0.47 -11.39
N ALA A 300 19.56 -1.47 -11.65
CA ALA A 300 20.02 -2.42 -10.64
C ALA A 300 20.73 -1.70 -9.47
N ASP A 301 21.70 -0.82 -9.78
CA ASP A 301 22.42 -0.03 -8.77
C ASP A 301 21.46 0.84 -7.93
N SER A 302 20.37 1.34 -8.53
CA SER A 302 19.36 2.14 -7.82
C SER A 302 18.60 1.36 -6.75
N LEU A 303 18.44 0.04 -6.92
CA LEU A 303 17.73 -0.82 -5.97
C LEU A 303 18.45 -0.94 -4.62
N VAL A 304 19.77 -0.81 -4.60
CA VAL A 304 20.59 -0.98 -3.37
C VAL A 304 20.18 0.01 -2.28
N LEU A 305 19.86 1.25 -2.65
CA LEU A 305 19.48 2.32 -1.72
C LEU A 305 17.95 2.51 -1.61
N ALA A 306 17.16 1.72 -2.32
CA ALA A 306 15.71 1.88 -2.44
C ALA A 306 14.99 1.91 -1.09
N ALA A 307 15.23 0.89 -0.24
CA ALA A 307 14.60 0.75 1.07
C ALA A 307 14.93 1.92 2.01
N GLU A 308 16.18 2.39 1.98
CA GLU A 308 16.65 3.52 2.78
C GLU A 308 15.97 4.82 2.35
N ARG A 309 15.87 5.07 1.03
CA ARG A 309 15.23 6.26 0.47
C ARG A 309 13.74 6.35 0.82
N VAL A 310 12.99 5.27 0.61
CA VAL A 310 11.55 5.23 0.92
C VAL A 310 11.32 5.35 2.43
N SER A 311 12.17 4.73 3.25
CA SER A 311 12.06 4.88 4.71
C SER A 311 12.28 6.31 5.17
N LEU A 312 13.26 7.04 4.62
CA LEU A 312 13.46 8.46 4.94
C LEU A 312 12.29 9.33 4.49
N GLU A 313 11.72 9.08 3.31
CA GLU A 313 10.52 9.80 2.88
C GLU A 313 9.36 9.62 3.86
N LEU A 314 9.14 8.40 4.35
CA LEU A 314 8.11 8.13 5.35
C LEU A 314 8.45 8.76 6.71
N CYS A 315 9.71 8.76 7.15
CA CYS A 315 10.14 9.52 8.33
C CYS A 315 9.74 10.99 8.20
N VAL A 316 9.99 11.63 7.06
CA VAL A 316 9.60 13.04 6.82
C VAL A 316 8.10 13.22 6.96
N ARG A 317 7.31 12.35 6.32
CA ARG A 317 5.84 12.43 6.32
C ARG A 317 5.26 12.23 7.71
N PHE A 318 5.70 11.20 8.45
CA PHE A 318 5.25 10.98 9.82
C PHE A 318 5.72 12.08 10.78
N ALA A 319 6.96 12.57 10.66
CA ALA A 319 7.47 13.66 11.49
C ALA A 319 6.72 14.98 11.26
N THR A 320 6.30 15.23 10.02
CA THR A 320 5.43 16.37 9.67
C THR A 320 4.08 16.21 10.36
N ASP A 321 3.46 15.03 10.24
CA ASP A 321 2.14 14.75 10.80
C ASP A 321 2.13 14.52 12.32
N MET A 322 3.30 14.46 12.97
CA MET A 322 3.44 14.61 14.42
C MET A 322 3.10 16.03 14.90
N LEU A 323 3.20 17.03 14.02
CA LEU A 323 2.85 18.42 14.31
C LEU A 323 1.46 18.79 13.77
N GLU A 324 1.11 18.26 12.60
CA GLU A 324 -0.12 18.62 11.90
C GLU A 324 -1.33 17.77 12.31
N GLU A 325 -1.12 16.51 12.72
CA GLU A 325 -2.15 15.57 13.18
C GLU A 325 -3.38 15.49 12.26
N SER A 326 -3.18 15.51 10.94
CA SER A 326 -4.28 15.69 9.97
C SER A 326 -4.26 14.71 8.80
N TYR A 327 -3.17 13.98 8.59
CA TYR A 327 -2.99 13.13 7.42
C TYR A 327 -3.20 11.65 7.70
N PHE A 328 -2.49 11.08 8.67
CA PHE A 328 -2.56 9.64 8.95
C PHE A 328 -3.54 9.32 10.07
N ALA A 329 -4.47 8.40 9.80
CA ALA A 329 -5.28 7.80 10.85
C ALA A 329 -4.40 7.13 11.92
N TRP A 330 -4.87 7.16 13.17
CA TRP A 330 -4.20 6.50 14.29
C TRP A 330 -5.05 5.40 14.91
N ASP A 331 -4.40 4.54 15.68
CA ASP A 331 -5.02 3.40 16.34
C ASP A 331 -5.38 3.87 17.75
N GLU A 332 -6.64 4.30 17.93
CA GLU A 332 -7.18 4.81 19.19
C GLU A 332 -7.15 3.78 20.32
N ALA A 333 -7.04 2.48 20.01
CA ALA A 333 -6.90 1.44 21.02
C ALA A 333 -5.49 1.37 21.59
N ARG A 334 -4.48 1.94 20.91
CA ARG A 334 -3.07 1.82 21.26
C ARG A 334 -2.37 3.16 21.55
N PHE A 335 -2.89 4.26 21.02
CA PHE A 335 -2.27 5.58 21.12
C PHE A 335 -3.32 6.63 21.46
N GLU A 336 -2.99 7.56 22.36
CA GLU A 336 -3.92 8.61 22.79
C GLU A 336 -4.15 9.66 21.70
N THR A 337 -3.15 9.86 20.83
CA THR A 337 -3.15 10.93 19.81
C THR A 337 -2.54 10.46 18.50
N ALA A 338 -2.87 11.15 17.40
CA ALA A 338 -2.25 10.95 16.10
C ALA A 338 -0.75 11.19 16.17
N ALA A 339 -0.33 12.25 16.85
CA ALA A 339 1.06 12.62 17.03
C ALA A 339 1.88 11.51 17.72
N GLU A 340 1.34 10.83 18.73
CA GLU A 340 2.05 9.72 19.40
C GLU A 340 2.20 8.49 18.52
N HIS A 341 1.16 8.15 17.76
CA HIS A 341 1.26 7.05 16.82
C HIS A 341 2.26 7.38 15.70
N ASN A 342 2.26 8.62 15.19
CA ASN A 342 3.23 9.06 14.20
C ASN A 342 4.66 9.10 14.77
N ALA A 343 4.86 9.47 16.04
CA ALA A 343 6.15 9.37 16.72
C ALA A 343 6.65 7.91 16.79
N PHE A 344 5.75 6.96 17.11
CA PHE A 344 6.07 5.54 17.05
C PHE A 344 6.46 5.10 15.63
N ARG A 345 5.70 5.51 14.61
CA ARG A 345 6.00 5.19 13.21
C ARG A 345 7.35 5.76 12.76
N VAL A 346 7.70 6.99 13.15
CA VAL A 346 9.05 7.56 12.89
C VAL A 346 10.13 6.67 13.49
N ARG A 347 10.00 6.26 14.76
CA ARG A 347 11.00 5.39 15.41
C ARG A 347 11.15 4.05 14.69
N GLU A 348 10.05 3.44 14.25
CA GLU A 348 10.10 2.21 13.46
C GLU A 348 10.82 2.44 12.11
N GLN A 349 10.58 3.56 11.43
CA GLN A 349 11.27 3.89 10.17
C GLN A 349 12.76 4.21 10.37
N GLN A 350 13.13 4.93 11.43
CA GLN A 350 14.55 5.16 11.78
C GLN A 350 15.28 3.85 12.04
N GLY A 351 14.66 2.96 12.82
CA GLY A 351 15.21 1.62 13.09
C GLY A 351 15.38 0.81 11.80
N PHE A 352 14.36 0.81 10.93
CA PHE A 352 14.43 0.12 9.64
C PHE A 352 15.52 0.71 8.73
N PHE A 353 15.64 2.04 8.65
CA PHE A 353 16.70 2.71 7.90
C PHE A 353 18.08 2.24 8.36
N ASP A 354 18.34 2.26 9.67
CA ASP A 354 19.63 1.84 10.23
C ASP A 354 19.89 0.35 9.95
N ALA A 355 18.86 -0.50 10.07
CA ALA A 355 18.96 -1.92 9.75
C ALA A 355 19.30 -2.17 8.26
N ALA A 356 18.65 -1.45 7.35
CA ALA A 356 18.93 -1.52 5.92
C ALA A 356 20.35 -1.01 5.61
N ALA A 357 20.74 0.13 6.18
CA ALA A 357 22.07 0.71 5.98
C ALA A 357 23.19 -0.24 6.43
N ASN A 358 23.01 -0.94 7.55
CA ASN A 358 23.99 -1.88 8.09
C ASN A 358 24.23 -3.10 7.18
N CYS A 359 23.25 -3.51 6.37
CA CYS A 359 23.38 -4.63 5.44
C CYS A 359 23.56 -4.19 3.97
N ARG A 360 23.82 -2.89 3.71
CA ARG A 360 23.90 -2.33 2.36
C ARG A 360 24.93 -3.04 1.46
N GLY A 361 26.11 -3.39 1.99
CA GLY A 361 27.14 -4.11 1.24
C GLY A 361 26.65 -5.47 0.75
N VAL A 362 26.03 -6.26 1.63
CA VAL A 362 25.46 -7.58 1.29
C VAL A 362 24.31 -7.43 0.29
N ARG A 363 23.44 -6.42 0.45
CA ARG A 363 22.37 -6.15 -0.53
C ARG A 363 22.94 -5.79 -1.90
N ALA A 364 24.04 -5.06 -1.98
CA ALA A 364 24.69 -4.74 -3.24
C ALA A 364 25.21 -6.00 -3.95
N GLU A 365 25.85 -6.92 -3.21
CA GLU A 365 26.31 -8.21 -3.75
C GLU A 365 25.14 -9.08 -4.25
N ILE A 366 24.04 -9.13 -3.50
CA ILE A 366 22.82 -9.86 -3.90
C ILE A 366 22.21 -9.26 -5.16
N VAL A 367 22.10 -7.93 -5.24
CA VAL A 367 21.57 -7.24 -6.43
C VAL A 367 22.45 -7.54 -7.64
N GLU A 368 23.76 -7.36 -7.50
CA GLU A 368 24.71 -7.64 -8.57
C GLU A 368 24.66 -9.10 -9.04
N GLY A 369 24.53 -10.05 -8.12
CA GLY A 369 24.42 -11.47 -8.46
C GLY A 369 23.09 -11.84 -9.13
N ALA A 370 22.00 -11.17 -8.76
CA ALA A 370 20.66 -11.46 -9.30
C ALA A 370 20.40 -10.82 -10.67
N THR A 371 21.03 -9.70 -10.99
CA THR A 371 20.74 -8.91 -12.21
C THR A 371 21.78 -9.08 -13.32
N ARG A 372 22.77 -9.96 -13.14
CA ARG A 372 23.82 -10.25 -14.12
C ARG A 372 23.42 -11.26 -15.19
#